data_AF-A0A645B7T7-F1
#
_entry.id   AF-A0A645B7T7-F1
#
_cell.length_a   1.000
_cell.length_b   1.000
_cell.length_c   1.000
_cell.angle_alpha   90.00
_cell.angle_beta   90.00
_cell.angle_gamma   90.00
#
_symmetry.space_group_name_H-M   'P 1'
#
loop_
_entity.id
_entity.type
_entity.pdbx_description
1 polymer ?
#
loop_
_entity_poly.entity_id
_entity_poly.type
_entity_poly.pdbx_seq_one_letter_code
_entity_poly.pdbx_strand_id
1 'polypeptide(L)'
;MEKIRELRLLKKMTQEQLAEAADLSVGYISALENGKKSPSLKRLEKIAYVLGVTSASLFDEDGEPPAQCPFMKGGKWCEPTPMLDDISKEVCALMRDVPLEAKIKILNYAKDMKQLSELPPKRGRQIS
;
A
#
# COMPACT_ATOMS: atom_id res chain seq x y z
N MET A 1 -18.48 -12.06 -10.49
CA MET A 1 -17.28 -12.01 -9.59
C MET A 1 -16.08 -12.71 -10.22
N GLU A 2 -15.91 -12.59 -11.54
CA GLU A 2 -14.78 -13.16 -12.26
C GLU A 2 -13.46 -12.47 -11.89
N LYS A 3 -13.51 -11.16 -11.63
CA LYS A 3 -12.37 -10.32 -11.26
C LYS A 3 -11.59 -10.81 -10.04
N ILE A 4 -12.28 -11.29 -9.00
CA ILE A 4 -11.64 -11.83 -7.79
C ILE A 4 -10.81 -13.08 -8.14
N ARG A 5 -11.36 -13.95 -8.98
CA ARG A 5 -10.68 -15.16 -9.45
C ARG A 5 -9.46 -14.82 -10.30
N GLU A 6 -9.60 -13.87 -11.24
CA GLU A 6 -8.49 -13.38 -12.07
C GLU A 6 -7.33 -12.86 -11.22
N LEU A 7 -7.61 -11.94 -10.30
CA LEU A 7 -6.61 -11.34 -9.43
C LEU A 7 -5.94 -12.38 -8.52
N ARG A 8 -6.70 -13.36 -8.01
CA ARG A 8 -6.17 -14.47 -7.24
C ARG A 8 -5.19 -15.31 -8.06
N LEU A 9 -5.54 -15.63 -9.31
CA LEU A 9 -4.70 -16.42 -10.21
C LEU A 9 -3.45 -15.64 -10.64
N LEU A 10 -3.56 -14.34 -10.90
CA LEU A 10 -2.41 -13.46 -11.16
C LEU A 10 -1.41 -13.45 -10.00
N LYS A 11 -1.91 -13.49 -8.77
CA LYS A 11 -1.08 -13.63 -7.55
C LYS A 11 -0.63 -15.07 -7.26
N LYS A 12 -0.98 -16.05 -8.09
CA LYS A 12 -0.67 -17.48 -7.91
C LYS A 12 -1.16 -18.04 -6.56
N MET A 13 -2.30 -17.56 -6.08
CA MET A 13 -2.88 -18.03 -4.81
C MET A 13 -3.92 -19.13 -5.04
N THR A 14 -4.00 -20.11 -4.15
CA THR A 14 -5.13 -21.05 -4.08
C THR A 14 -6.35 -20.41 -3.40
N GLN A 15 -7.53 -21.03 -3.52
CA GLN A 15 -8.72 -20.54 -2.82
C GLN A 15 -8.55 -20.61 -1.29
N GLU A 16 -7.84 -21.64 -0.80
CA GLU A 16 -7.49 -21.82 0.61
C GLU A 16 -6.60 -20.68 1.10
N GLN A 17 -5.56 -20.33 0.34
CA GLN A 17 -4.64 -19.24 0.68
C GLN A 17 -5.35 -17.88 0.72
N LEU A 18 -6.26 -17.61 -0.24
CA LEU A 18 -7.05 -16.38 -0.22
C LEU A 18 -8.02 -16.36 0.97
N ALA A 19 -8.67 -17.49 1.26
CA ALA A 19 -9.60 -17.62 2.37
C ALA A 19 -8.90 -17.38 3.71
N GLU A 20 -7.75 -18.02 3.92
CA GLU A 20 -6.92 -17.86 5.12
C GLU A 20 -6.47 -16.40 5.28
N ALA A 21 -5.89 -15.80 4.25
CA ALA A 21 -5.40 -14.42 4.31
C ALA A 21 -6.52 -13.38 4.51
N ALA A 22 -7.73 -13.65 4.02
CA ALA A 22 -8.88 -12.77 4.19
C ALA A 22 -9.68 -13.06 5.48
N ASP A 23 -9.31 -14.09 6.25
CA ASP A 23 -10.07 -14.58 7.41
C ASP A 23 -11.53 -14.87 7.02
N LEU A 24 -11.68 -15.76 6.03
CA LEU A 24 -12.93 -16.25 5.45
C LEU A 24 -12.84 -17.77 5.24
N SER A 25 -13.98 -18.44 4.99
CA SER A 25 -13.97 -19.86 4.67
C SER A 25 -13.70 -20.12 3.19
N VAL A 26 -13.02 -21.22 2.88
CA VAL A 26 -12.74 -21.66 1.50
C VAL A 26 -14.03 -21.81 0.70
N GLY A 27 -15.07 -22.41 1.31
CA GLY A 27 -16.39 -22.53 0.70
C GLY A 27 -17.06 -21.18 0.41
N TYR A 28 -16.77 -20.14 1.20
CA TYR A 28 -17.24 -18.79 0.93
C TYR A 28 -16.55 -18.18 -0.29
N ILE A 29 -15.21 -18.29 -0.38
CA ILE A 29 -14.44 -17.83 -1.55
C ILE A 29 -14.88 -18.57 -2.81
N SER A 30 -15.05 -19.89 -2.75
CA SER A 30 -15.55 -20.69 -3.87
C SER A 30 -16.96 -20.26 -4.31
N ALA A 31 -17.89 -20.07 -3.37
CA ALA A 31 -19.23 -19.57 -3.69
C ALA A 31 -19.20 -18.16 -4.29
N LEU A 32 -18.32 -17.29 -3.81
CA LEU A 32 -18.14 -15.93 -4.28
C LEU A 32 -17.60 -15.90 -5.73
N GLU A 33 -16.53 -16.64 -6.03
CA GLU A 33 -15.94 -16.70 -7.37
C GLU A 33 -16.90 -17.28 -8.41
N ASN A 34 -17.79 -18.19 -7.99
CA ASN A 34 -18.83 -18.76 -8.85
C ASN A 34 -20.12 -17.92 -8.90
N GLY A 35 -20.13 -16.71 -8.34
CA GLY A 35 -21.29 -15.80 -8.36
C GLY A 35 -22.48 -16.25 -7.51
N LYS A 36 -22.31 -17.26 -6.66
CA LYS A 36 -23.39 -17.81 -5.80
C LYS A 36 -23.61 -17.01 -4.51
N LYS A 37 -22.68 -16.13 -4.15
CA LYS A 37 -22.79 -15.24 -2.99
C LYS A 37 -22.32 -13.84 -3.32
N SER A 38 -23.01 -12.85 -2.80
CA SER A 38 -22.56 -11.46 -2.76
C SER A 38 -21.91 -11.17 -1.40
N PRO A 39 -20.74 -10.51 -1.38
CA PRO A 39 -20.08 -10.16 -0.14
C PRO A 39 -20.66 -8.89 0.47
N SER A 40 -20.60 -8.77 1.80
CA SER A 40 -20.79 -7.49 2.45
C SER A 40 -19.57 -6.59 2.18
N LEU A 41 -19.73 -5.28 2.28
CA LEU A 41 -18.64 -4.32 2.09
C LEU A 41 -17.39 -4.70 2.91
N LYS A 42 -17.57 -5.03 4.20
CA LYS A 42 -16.48 -5.47 5.09
C LYS A 42 -15.74 -6.72 4.59
N ARG A 43 -16.45 -7.70 4.03
CA ARG A 43 -15.81 -8.92 3.47
C ARG A 43 -15.13 -8.62 2.15
N LEU A 44 -15.72 -7.74 1.35
CA LEU A 44 -15.14 -7.30 0.10
C LEU A 44 -13.83 -6.53 0.33
N GLU A 45 -13.79 -5.64 1.33
CA GLU A 45 -12.58 -4.91 1.73
C GLU A 45 -11.45 -5.86 2.17
N LYS A 46 -11.78 -6.90 2.95
CA LYS A 46 -10.81 -7.95 3.33
C LYS A 46 -10.22 -8.65 2.10
N ILE A 47 -11.06 -9.00 1.13
CA ILE A 47 -10.62 -9.66 -0.10
C ILE A 47 -9.78 -8.71 -0.96
N ALA A 48 -10.25 -7.48 -1.16
CA ALA A 48 -9.55 -6.44 -1.90
C ALA A 48 -8.17 -6.17 -1.30
N TYR A 49 -8.09 -6.12 0.03
CA TYR A 49 -6.82 -5.97 0.76
C TYR A 49 -5.81 -7.05 0.40
N VAL A 50 -6.20 -8.33 0.52
CA VAL A 50 -5.31 -9.46 0.20
C VAL A 50 -4.89 -9.43 -1.28
N LEU A 51 -5.83 -9.05 -2.16
CA LEU A 51 -5.57 -8.91 -3.58
C LEU A 51 -4.78 -7.64 -3.94
N GLY A 52 -4.56 -6.72 -2.99
CA GLY A 52 -3.77 -5.50 -3.19
C GLY A 52 -4.46 -4.48 -4.10
N VAL A 53 -5.80 -4.44 -4.04
CA VAL A 53 -6.66 -3.59 -4.87
C VAL A 53 -7.68 -2.86 -4.01
N THR A 54 -8.41 -1.89 -4.57
CA THR A 54 -9.53 -1.25 -3.88
C THR A 54 -10.79 -2.09 -4.03
N SER A 55 -11.72 -2.02 -3.07
CA SER A 55 -13.01 -2.71 -3.18
C SER A 55 -13.84 -2.23 -4.37
N ALA A 56 -13.69 -0.96 -4.77
CA ALA A 56 -14.31 -0.39 -5.97
C ALA A 56 -13.83 -1.08 -7.25
N SER A 57 -12.52 -1.32 -7.39
CA SER A 57 -11.94 -1.98 -8.59
C SER A 57 -12.39 -3.42 -8.80
N LEU A 58 -13.06 -4.03 -7.82
CA LEU A 58 -13.66 -5.36 -7.97
C LEU A 58 -15.01 -5.32 -8.72
N PHE A 59 -15.57 -4.13 -8.96
CA PHE A 59 -16.83 -3.89 -9.67
C PHE A 59 -16.67 -3.25 -11.05
N ASP A 60 -15.52 -2.65 -11.34
CA ASP A 60 -15.28 -2.00 -12.64
C ASP A 60 -15.01 -3.06 -13.73
N GLU A 61 -15.88 -3.11 -14.74
CA GLU A 61 -15.76 -4.01 -15.90
C GLU A 61 -14.83 -3.43 -16.99
N ASP A 62 -14.62 -2.11 -16.99
CA ASP A 62 -13.80 -1.38 -17.95
C ASP A 62 -12.44 -1.04 -17.34
N GLY A 63 -11.40 -1.63 -17.94
CA GLY A 63 -10.08 -1.77 -17.33
C GLY A 63 -9.34 -0.47 -17.04
N GLU A 64 -8.87 -0.37 -15.80
CA GLU A 64 -7.48 -0.06 -15.52
C GLU A 64 -6.91 -1.08 -14.54
N PRO A 65 -5.65 -1.52 -14.70
CA PRO A 65 -4.99 -2.32 -13.68
C PRO A 65 -5.03 -1.53 -12.36
N PRO A 66 -5.53 -2.13 -11.27
CA PRO A 66 -5.69 -1.41 -10.01
C PRO A 66 -4.34 -0.82 -9.63
N ALA A 67 -4.34 0.47 -9.29
CA ALA A 67 -3.18 1.19 -8.79
C ALA A 67 -2.46 0.28 -7.77
N GLN A 68 -1.35 -0.32 -8.19
CA GLN A 68 -0.51 -1.14 -7.34
C GLN A 68 -0.05 -0.20 -6.25
N CYS A 69 -0.66 -0.27 -5.07
CA CYS A 69 -0.34 0.67 -4.02
C CYS A 69 1.11 0.35 -3.58
N PRO A 70 2.11 1.21 -3.84
CA PRO A 70 3.52 0.87 -3.66
C PRO A 70 3.94 0.72 -2.19
N PHE A 71 2.99 0.89 -1.26
CA PHE A 71 3.23 1.18 0.16
C PHE A 71 2.76 0.06 1.12
N MET A 72 2.61 -1.18 0.65
CA MET A 72 2.41 -2.31 1.57
C MET A 72 3.71 -2.62 2.35
N LYS A 73 3.78 -2.23 3.64
CA LYS A 73 4.71 -2.83 4.61
C LYS A 73 3.97 -3.25 5.89
N GLY A 74 4.12 -4.52 6.27
CA GLY A 74 3.84 -4.99 7.63
C GLY A 74 2.37 -5.25 7.99
N GLY A 75 1.50 -5.55 7.03
CA GLY A 75 0.16 -6.10 7.33
C GLY A 75 -0.82 -5.14 8.02
N LYS A 76 -0.60 -3.83 7.94
CA LYS A 76 -1.59 -2.81 8.32
C LYS A 76 -1.94 -1.94 7.12
N TRP A 77 -3.25 -1.70 6.92
CA TRP A 77 -3.74 -0.59 6.12
C TRP A 77 -3.15 0.70 6.71
N CYS A 78 -2.24 1.33 5.98
CA CYS A 78 -2.03 2.75 6.17
C CYS A 78 -3.32 3.42 5.68
N GLU A 79 -3.85 4.35 6.45
CA GLU A 79 -4.88 5.27 5.96
C GLU A 79 -4.46 5.81 4.59
N PRO A 80 -5.41 6.07 3.66
CA PRO A 80 -5.09 6.70 2.38
C PRO A 80 -4.15 7.85 2.69
N THR A 81 -2.92 7.79 2.15
CA THR A 81 -1.85 8.74 2.47
C THR A 81 -2.45 10.12 2.56
N PRO A 82 -2.21 10.88 3.65
CA PRO A 82 -2.65 12.26 3.71
C PRO A 82 -2.17 12.87 2.41
N MET A 83 -3.14 13.31 1.61
CA MET A 83 -2.99 13.77 0.23
C MET A 83 -1.57 14.30 0.05
N LEU A 84 -0.69 13.49 -0.58
CA LEU A 84 0.75 13.81 -0.63
C LEU A 84 0.85 15.27 -1.06
N ASP A 85 1.47 16.09 -0.21
CA ASP A 85 1.65 17.49 -0.56
C ASP A 85 2.45 17.58 -1.86
N ASP A 86 2.35 18.69 -2.56
CA ASP A 86 2.93 18.81 -3.89
C ASP A 86 4.45 18.62 -3.88
N ILE A 87 5.12 18.95 -2.76
CA ILE A 87 6.56 18.70 -2.56
C ILE A 87 6.82 17.20 -2.45
N SER A 88 6.05 16.49 -1.63
CA SER A 88 6.16 15.04 -1.49
C SER A 88 5.95 14.30 -2.82
N LYS A 89 5.02 14.77 -3.67
CA LYS A 89 4.82 14.22 -5.03
C LYS A 89 6.05 14.46 -5.92
N GLU A 90 6.59 15.68 -5.90
CA GLU A 90 7.75 16.06 -6.70
C GLU A 90 9.01 15.29 -6.28
N VAL A 91 9.24 15.12 -4.97
CA VAL A 91 10.31 14.28 -4.43
C VAL A 91 10.18 12.84 -4.94
N CYS A 92 8.98 12.25 -4.89
CA CYS A 92 8.76 10.90 -5.42
C CYS A 92 9.02 10.80 -6.93
N ALA A 93 8.64 11.81 -7.70
CA ALA A 93 8.89 11.87 -9.14
C ALA A 93 10.40 11.94 -9.44
N LEU A 94 11.12 12.83 -8.77
CA LEU A 94 12.58 12.97 -8.90
C LEU A 94 13.33 11.71 -8.48
N MET A 95 12.89 11.03 -7.42
CA MET A 95 13.55 9.83 -6.91
C MET A 95 13.30 8.56 -7.72
N ARG A 96 12.43 8.59 -8.75
CA ARG A 96 12.09 7.40 -9.55
C ARG A 96 13.31 6.80 -10.24
N ASP A 97 14.06 7.64 -10.94
CA ASP A 97 15.17 7.25 -11.82
C ASP A 97 16.55 7.31 -11.15
N VAL A 98 16.61 7.69 -9.88
CA VAL A 98 17.85 7.76 -9.11
C VAL A 98 18.36 6.34 -8.79
N PRO A 99 19.66 6.01 -8.95
CA PRO A 99 20.20 4.73 -8.54
C PRO A 99 20.07 4.48 -7.02
N LEU A 100 19.89 3.23 -6.59
CA LEU A 100 19.67 2.88 -5.18
C LEU A 100 20.75 3.43 -4.24
N GLU A 101 22.01 3.40 -4.66
CA GLU A 101 23.13 3.94 -3.88
C GLU A 101 22.98 5.44 -3.59
N ALA A 102 22.53 6.21 -4.58
CA ALA A 102 22.27 7.64 -4.42
C ALA A 102 21.03 7.88 -3.55
N LYS A 103 19.98 7.05 -3.66
CA LYS A 103 18.80 7.14 -2.75
C LYS A 103 19.20 6.98 -1.28
N ILE A 104 20.12 6.05 -0.98
CA ILE A 104 20.62 5.83 0.39
C ILE A 104 21.35 7.07 0.92
N LYS A 105 22.20 7.69 0.09
CA LYS A 105 22.92 8.93 0.45
C LYS A 105 21.96 10.09 0.73
N ILE A 106 20.97 10.28 -0.14
CA ILE A 106 19.93 11.30 0.01
C ILE A 106 19.13 11.09 1.30
N LEU A 107 18.75 9.84 1.59
CA LEU A 107 18.04 9.50 2.82
C LEU A 107 18.86 9.83 4.08
N ASN A 108 20.16 9.52 4.08
CA ASN A 108 21.03 9.82 5.22
C ASN A 108 21.20 11.33 5.40
N TYR A 109 21.41 12.08 4.31
CA TYR A 109 21.47 13.53 4.37
C TYR A 109 20.18 14.15 4.96
N ALA A 110 19.00 13.67 4.53
CA ALA A 110 17.73 14.14 5.08
C ALA A 110 17.57 13.84 6.58
N LYS A 111 18.07 12.68 7.05
CA LYS A 111 18.10 12.34 8.47
C LYS A 111 19.01 13.28 9.26
N ASP A 112 20.19 13.57 8.74
CA ASP A 112 21.16 14.47 9.38
C ASP A 112 20.57 15.88 9.50
N MET A 113 19.91 16.38 8.45
CA MET A 113 19.22 17.67 8.46
C MET A 113 18.13 17.74 9.53
N LYS A 114 17.33 16.67 9.68
CA LYS A 114 16.31 16.59 10.73
C LYS A 114 16.94 16.62 12.12
N GLN A 115 18.01 15.85 12.34
CA GLN A 115 18.73 15.85 13.63
C GLN A 115 19.27 17.24 13.97
N LEU A 116 19.83 17.95 12.99
CA LEU A 116 20.33 19.32 13.18
C LEU A 116 19.23 20.31 13.53
N SER A 117 18.03 20.18 12.96
CA SER A 117 16.88 21.04 13.29
C SER A 117 16.30 20.81 14.69
N GLU A 118 16.57 19.64 15.28
CA GLU A 118 16.08 19.25 16.62
C GLU A 118 17.12 19.55 17.73
N LEU A 119 18.32 20.05 17.39
CA LEU A 119 19.34 20.39 18.39
C LEU A 119 18.96 21.67 19.16
N PRO A 120 19.07 21.68 20.50
CA PRO A 120 18.82 22.87 21.29
C PRO A 120 19.83 23.97 20.93
N PRO A 121 19.41 25.26 20.89
CA PRO A 121 20.29 26.36 20.53
C PRO A 121 21.52 26.37 21.45
N LYS A 122 22.71 26.44 20.86
CA LYS A 122 23.97 26.50 21.61
C LYS A 122 23.91 27.71 22.54
N ARG A 123 23.90 27.49 23.85
CA ARG A 123 24.11 28.55 24.85
C ARG A 123 25.47 29.18 24.57
N GLY A 124 25.46 30.36 23.97
CA GLY A 124 26.66 31.17 23.76
C GLY A 124 27.33 31.37 25.10
N ARG A 125 28.58 30.91 25.22
CA ARG A 125 29.41 31.19 26.39
C ARG A 125 29.70 32.70 26.33
N GLN A 126 29.03 33.49 27.16
CA GLN A 126 29.42 34.88 27.38
C GLN A 126 30.84 34.84 27.94
N ILE A 127 31.78 35.35 27.17
CA ILE A 127 33.16 35.54 27.60
C ILE A 127 33.14 36.92 28.26
N SER A 128 33.21 36.91 29.59
CA SER A 128 33.41 38.09 30.45
C SER A 128 34.85 38.59 30.35
#